data_AF-A0A212CJT8-F1
#
_entry.id   AF-A0A212CJT8-F1
#
_cell.length_a   1.000
_cell.length_b   1.000
_cell.length_c   1.000
_cell.angle_alpha   90.00
_cell.angle_beta   90.00
_cell.angle_gamma   90.00
#
_symmetry.space_group_name_H-M   'P 1'
#
loop_
_entity.id
_entity.type
_entity.pdbx_description
1 polymer ?
#
loop_
_entity_poly.entity_id
_entity_poly.type
_entity_poly.pdbx_seq_one_letter_code
_entity_poly.pdbx_strand_id
1 'polypeptide(L)'
;MLSRAKPAVGGDPPHTDKRKKKGRKIPKLEELLSQRDFTGAITLLELQKADFKTASSSTWLTREYLALNVYVALCYYKLDYYDVSQEVLAVYLQQIPDSTIALNLKACNHFRLYNGKAAE
;
A
#
# COMPACT_ATOMS: atom_id res chain seq x y z
N MET A 1 -24.33 16.44 -44.61
CA MET A 1 -25.72 15.95 -44.56
C MET A 1 -25.84 14.92 -43.45
N LEU A 2 -26.65 15.24 -42.45
CA LEU A 2 -26.81 14.49 -41.20
C LEU A 2 -27.82 13.35 -41.44
N SER A 3 -27.35 12.10 -41.49
CA SER A 3 -28.24 10.94 -41.66
C SER A 3 -28.72 10.43 -40.31
N ARG A 4 -30.02 10.61 -40.08
CA ARG A 4 -30.79 10.05 -38.96
C ARG A 4 -31.06 8.57 -39.22
N ALA A 5 -30.84 7.72 -38.22
CA ALA A 5 -31.53 6.43 -38.13
C ALA A 5 -32.01 6.18 -36.69
N LYS A 6 -33.31 5.88 -36.57
CA LYS A 6 -34.08 5.32 -35.44
C LYS A 6 -35.19 4.45 -36.09
N PRO A 7 -35.91 3.52 -35.40
CA PRO A 7 -35.74 2.92 -34.07
C PRO A 7 -36.06 1.38 -33.95
N ALA A 8 -35.70 0.83 -32.78
CA ALA A 8 -36.34 -0.16 -31.88
C ALA A 8 -36.97 -1.49 -32.36
N VAL A 9 -36.50 -2.60 -31.76
CA VAL A 9 -37.34 -3.73 -31.30
C VAL A 9 -36.92 -4.10 -29.88
N GLY A 10 -37.91 -4.23 -28.99
CA GLY A 10 -37.75 -4.45 -27.56
C GLY A 10 -37.60 -5.91 -27.14
N GLY A 11 -37.09 -6.08 -25.93
CA GLY A 11 -37.10 -7.29 -25.11
C GLY A 11 -36.67 -6.88 -23.70
N ASP A 12 -37.58 -6.95 -22.73
CA ASP A 12 -37.35 -6.52 -21.35
C ASP A 12 -36.31 -7.39 -20.60
N PRO A 13 -35.63 -6.84 -19.57
CA PRO A 13 -34.60 -7.52 -18.77
C PRO A 13 -35.21 -8.22 -17.53
N PRO A 14 -34.60 -9.28 -16.97
CA PRO A 14 -33.82 -9.06 -15.73
C PRO A 14 -32.73 -10.11 -15.43
N HIS A 15 -31.50 -9.65 -15.14
CA HIS A 15 -30.86 -10.06 -13.88
C HIS A 15 -30.13 -8.86 -13.32
N THR A 16 -30.77 -8.24 -12.33
CA THR A 16 -30.19 -7.18 -11.55
C THR A 16 -29.09 -7.76 -10.66
N ASP A 17 -27.84 -7.72 -11.11
CA ASP A 17 -26.72 -7.69 -10.17
C ASP A 17 -26.61 -6.27 -9.61
N LYS A 18 -27.54 -5.94 -8.70
CA LYS A 18 -27.49 -4.75 -7.87
C LYS A 18 -26.35 -4.91 -6.86
N ARG A 19 -25.11 -4.91 -7.34
CA ARG A 19 -23.95 -4.57 -6.50
C ARG A 19 -24.04 -3.07 -6.25
N LYS A 20 -24.87 -2.72 -5.26
CA LYS A 20 -24.99 -1.37 -4.70
C LYS A 20 -23.58 -0.84 -4.46
N LYS A 21 -23.08 0.02 -5.37
CA LYS A 21 -21.95 0.89 -5.11
C LYS A 21 -22.42 1.93 -4.09
N LYS A 22 -22.63 1.51 -2.83
CA LYS A 22 -22.67 2.43 -1.69
C LYS A 22 -21.36 3.19 -1.76
N GLY A 23 -21.42 4.53 -1.75
CA GLY A 23 -20.27 5.42 -1.87
C GLY A 23 -19.08 4.82 -1.13
N ARG A 24 -18.04 4.46 -1.90
CA ARG A 24 -16.93 3.64 -1.42
C ARG A 24 -16.24 4.45 -0.33
N LYS A 25 -16.49 4.11 0.94
CA LYS A 25 -15.70 4.65 2.06
C LYS A 25 -14.26 4.24 1.81
N ILE A 26 -13.33 5.17 2.00
CA ILE A 26 -11.89 4.85 1.90
C ILE A 26 -11.64 3.70 2.89
N PRO A 27 -11.12 2.55 2.43
CA PRO A 27 -10.88 1.40 3.29
C PRO A 27 -9.86 1.77 4.37
N LYS A 28 -9.95 1.13 5.54
CA LYS A 28 -8.95 1.32 6.59
C LYS A 28 -7.71 0.47 6.31
N LEU A 29 -6.56 0.89 6.81
CA LEU A 29 -5.31 0.12 6.67
C LEU A 29 -5.45 -1.31 7.21
N GLU A 30 -6.02 -1.47 8.41
CA GLU A 30 -6.23 -2.79 9.03
C GLU A 30 -7.10 -3.73 8.19
N GLU A 31 -8.08 -3.18 7.47
CA GLU A 31 -8.96 -3.95 6.59
C GLU A 31 -8.17 -4.50 5.38
N LEU A 32 -7.34 -3.65 4.77
CA LEU A 32 -6.47 -4.04 3.65
C LEU A 32 -5.46 -5.10 4.09
N LEU A 33 -4.81 -4.89 5.25
CA LEU A 33 -3.88 -5.87 5.82
C LEU A 33 -4.55 -7.20 6.14
N SER A 34 -5.78 -7.19 6.68
CA SER A 34 -6.56 -8.39 6.99
C SER A 34 -6.95 -9.15 5.72
N GLN A 35 -7.25 -8.44 4.65
CA GLN A 35 -7.57 -9.00 3.33
C GLN A 35 -6.32 -9.40 2.53
N ARG A 36 -5.12 -9.20 3.08
CA ARG A 36 -3.82 -9.38 2.41
C ARG A 36 -3.67 -8.54 1.13
N ASP A 37 -4.41 -7.44 1.02
CA ASP A 37 -4.26 -6.47 -0.06
C ASP A 37 -3.12 -5.49 0.28
N PHE A 38 -1.89 -6.00 0.15
CA PHE A 38 -0.69 -5.22 0.48
C PHE A 38 -0.43 -4.11 -0.54
N THR A 39 -0.81 -4.28 -1.80
CA THR A 39 -0.70 -3.23 -2.81
C THR A 39 -1.66 -2.08 -2.50
N GLY A 40 -2.92 -2.39 -2.17
CA GLY A 40 -3.89 -1.40 -1.71
C GLY A 40 -3.42 -0.68 -0.44
N ALA A 41 -2.81 -1.42 0.50
CA ALA A 41 -2.24 -0.85 1.71
C ALA A 41 -1.09 0.13 1.40
N ILE A 42 -0.17 -0.22 0.49
CA ILE A 42 0.91 0.68 0.04
C ILE A 42 0.32 1.95 -0.57
N THR A 43 -0.65 1.84 -1.47
CA THR A 43 -1.31 3.00 -2.10
C THR A 43 -1.95 3.92 -1.05
N LEU A 44 -2.63 3.36 -0.06
CA LEU A 44 -3.22 4.12 1.03
C LEU A 44 -2.15 4.83 1.86
N LEU A 45 -1.07 4.13 2.23
CA LEU A 45 0.04 4.69 3.03
C LEU A 45 0.77 5.81 2.28
N GLU A 46 0.97 5.68 0.96
CA GLU A 46 1.58 6.71 0.11
C GLU A 46 0.68 7.94 -0.03
N LEU A 47 -0.64 7.74 -0.14
CA LEU A 47 -1.60 8.85 -0.14
C LEU A 47 -1.56 9.61 1.19
N GLN A 48 -1.57 8.90 2.32
CA GLN A 48 -1.44 9.52 3.64
C GLN A 48 -0.13 10.31 3.75
N LYS A 49 0.98 9.77 3.25
CA LYS A 49 2.27 10.49 3.19
C LYS A 49 2.20 11.77 2.37
N ALA A 50 1.46 11.78 1.26
CA ALA A 50 1.27 12.97 0.45
C ALA A 50 0.48 14.04 1.20
N ASP A 51 -0.58 13.65 1.92
CA ASP A 51 -1.37 14.56 2.76
C ASP A 51 -0.54 15.19 3.88
N PHE A 52 0.39 14.44 4.49
CA PHE A 52 1.29 15.00 5.51
C PHE A 52 2.33 15.98 4.92
N LYS A 53 2.79 15.75 3.70
CA LYS A 53 3.73 16.67 3.01
C LYS A 53 3.10 18.01 2.68
N THR A 54 1.80 18.05 2.39
CA THR A 54 1.08 19.29 2.09
C THR A 54 0.72 20.07 3.37
N ALA A 55 0.56 19.38 4.50
CA ALA A 55 0.15 19.97 5.77
C ALA A 55 1.30 20.60 6.59
N SER A 56 2.57 20.21 6.37
CA SER A 56 3.69 20.69 7.20
C SER A 56 4.76 21.41 6.37
N SER A 57 4.77 22.74 6.47
CA SER A 57 5.76 23.62 5.81
C SER A 57 7.10 23.73 6.56
N SER A 58 7.35 22.90 7.57
CA SER A 58 8.56 23.04 8.40
C SER A 58 9.02 21.72 9.03
N THR A 59 9.98 21.11 8.35
CA THR A 59 11.26 20.62 8.91
C THR A 59 11.25 19.84 10.22
N TRP A 60 10.27 18.98 10.49
CA TRP A 60 10.47 17.80 11.34
C TRP A 60 9.62 16.67 10.78
N LEU A 61 10.30 15.65 10.27
CA LEU A 61 9.70 14.40 9.84
C LEU A 61 8.82 13.88 10.99
N THR A 62 7.50 14.02 10.88
CA THR A 62 6.60 13.68 11.98
C THR A 62 6.78 12.20 12.31
N ARG A 63 6.77 11.86 13.60
CA ARG A 63 6.93 10.48 14.09
C ARG A 63 5.96 9.50 13.41
N GLU A 64 4.79 10.00 13.02
CA GLU A 64 3.78 9.30 12.25
C GLU A 64 4.26 8.96 10.83
N TYR A 65 4.81 9.93 10.09
CA TYR A 65 5.39 9.70 8.76
C TYR A 65 6.50 8.64 8.79
N LEU A 66 7.33 8.69 9.84
CA LEU A 66 8.38 7.72 10.04
C LEU A 66 7.78 6.33 10.25
N ALA A 67 6.82 6.16 11.17
CA ALA A 67 6.14 4.88 11.42
C ALA A 67 5.47 4.30 10.16
N LEU A 68 4.95 5.12 9.24
CA LEU A 68 4.42 4.67 7.95
C LEU A 68 5.47 3.90 7.13
N ASN A 69 6.76 4.23 7.22
CA ASN A 69 7.82 3.49 6.53
C ASN A 69 7.91 2.04 6.99
N VAL A 70 7.67 1.73 8.27
CA VAL A 70 7.68 0.34 8.77
C VAL A 70 6.52 -0.45 8.16
N TYR A 71 5.33 0.15 8.08
CA TYR A 71 4.17 -0.49 7.46
C TYR A 71 4.35 -0.70 5.95
N VAL A 72 4.92 0.27 5.23
CA VAL A 72 5.25 0.12 3.81
C VAL A 72 6.30 -0.98 3.61
N ALA A 73 7.36 -0.99 4.41
CA ALA A 73 8.37 -2.05 4.37
C ALA A 73 7.78 -3.44 4.64
N LEU A 74 6.86 -3.55 5.61
CA LEU A 74 6.15 -4.79 5.89
C LEU A 74 5.30 -5.24 4.68
N CYS A 75 4.60 -4.32 4.03
CA CYS A 75 3.83 -4.64 2.82
C CYS A 75 4.74 -5.15 1.69
N TYR A 76 5.88 -4.49 1.44
CA TYR A 76 6.87 -4.97 0.47
C TYR A 76 7.42 -6.35 0.81
N TYR A 77 7.72 -6.62 2.09
CA TYR A 77 8.16 -7.94 2.55
C TYR A 77 7.11 -9.02 2.25
N LYS A 78 5.82 -8.72 2.48
CA LYS A 78 4.72 -9.66 2.23
C LYS A 78 4.42 -9.87 0.74
N LEU A 79 4.92 -8.98 -0.12
CA LEU A 79 4.92 -9.10 -1.59
C LEU A 79 6.22 -9.73 -2.12
N ASP A 80 7.10 -10.21 -1.25
CA ASP A 80 8.40 -10.80 -1.58
C ASP A 80 9.41 -9.83 -2.24
N TYR A 81 9.15 -8.51 -2.19
CA TYR A 81 10.07 -7.47 -2.63
C TYR A 81 11.04 -7.08 -1.51
N TYR A 82 11.93 -8.01 -1.16
CA TYR A 82 12.79 -7.90 0.02
C TYR A 82 13.82 -6.77 -0.06
N ASP A 83 14.40 -6.50 -1.25
CA ASP A 83 15.33 -5.39 -1.45
C ASP A 83 14.64 -4.05 -1.18
N VAL A 84 13.47 -3.84 -1.79
CA VAL A 84 12.66 -2.63 -1.62
C VAL A 84 12.20 -2.49 -0.17
N SER A 85 11.78 -3.58 0.47
CA SER A 85 11.45 -3.60 1.89
C SER A 85 12.61 -3.09 2.74
N GLN A 86 13.82 -3.56 2.47
CA GLN A 86 15.03 -3.20 3.21
C GLN A 86 15.41 -1.72 3.00
N GLU A 87 15.30 -1.19 1.78
CA GLU A 87 15.54 0.22 1.48
C GLU A 87 14.57 1.15 2.20
N VAL A 88 13.27 0.84 2.16
CA VAL A 88 12.25 1.64 2.85
C VAL A 88 12.45 1.59 4.36
N LEU A 89 12.80 0.42 4.91
CA LEU A 89 13.06 0.24 6.33
C LEU A 89 14.31 1.00 6.80
N ALA A 90 15.32 1.15 5.94
CA ALA A 90 16.53 1.91 6.27
C ALA A 90 16.22 3.38 6.59
N VAL A 91 15.26 4.00 5.90
CA VAL A 91 14.79 5.37 6.19
C VAL A 91 14.24 5.48 7.62
N TYR A 92 13.53 4.45 8.09
CA TYR A 92 13.04 4.39 9.47
C TYR A 92 14.20 4.27 10.48
N LEU A 93 15.10 3.33 10.23
CA LEU A 93 16.21 3.00 11.13
C LEU A 93 17.25 4.12 11.25
N GLN A 94 17.40 4.99 10.24
CA GLN A 94 18.26 6.18 10.34
C GLN A 94 17.83 7.12 11.46
N GLN A 95 16.53 7.16 11.78
CA GLN A 95 15.98 8.03 12.81
C GLN A 95 15.77 7.28 14.14
N ILE A 96 15.40 5.99 14.08
CA ILE A 96 15.14 5.16 15.26
C ILE A 96 15.89 3.82 15.10
N PRO A 97 17.21 3.79 15.38
CA PRO A 97 18.05 2.60 15.16
C PRO A 97 17.71 1.43 16.09
N ASP A 98 17.23 1.71 17.29
CA ASP A 98 16.99 0.70 18.34
C ASP A 98 15.57 0.12 18.34
N SER A 99 14.79 0.38 17.30
CA SER A 99 13.43 -0.14 17.19
C SER A 99 13.44 -1.66 17.00
N THR A 100 12.98 -2.39 18.02
CA THR A 100 12.88 -3.85 17.99
C THR A 100 12.05 -4.36 16.81
N ILE A 101 10.96 -3.67 16.47
CA ILE A 101 10.10 -4.03 15.33
C ILE A 101 10.88 -3.92 14.01
N ALA A 102 11.61 -2.81 13.83
CA ALA A 102 12.37 -2.57 12.61
C ALA A 102 13.60 -3.48 12.51
N LEU A 103 14.28 -3.76 13.62
CA LEU A 103 15.40 -4.70 13.65
C LEU A 103 14.97 -6.13 13.32
N ASN A 104 13.82 -6.57 13.82
CA ASN A 104 13.26 -7.88 13.49
C ASN A 104 12.93 -7.98 12.00
N LEU A 105 12.25 -6.97 11.43
CA LEU A 105 11.94 -6.97 10.00
C LEU A 105 13.21 -6.91 9.14
N LYS A 106 14.23 -6.16 9.56
CA LYS A 106 15.55 -6.13 8.91
C LYS A 106 16.17 -7.52 8.89
N ALA A 107 16.17 -8.24 10.02
CA ALA A 107 16.69 -9.60 10.07
C ALA A 107 15.93 -10.54 9.12
N CYS A 108 14.60 -10.42 9.04
CA CYS A 108 13.79 -11.18 8.07
C CYS A 108 14.16 -10.86 6.61
N ASN A 109 14.34 -9.58 6.27
CA ASN A 109 14.77 -9.16 4.94
C ASN A 109 16.13 -9.75 4.59
N HIS A 110 17.11 -9.62 5.48
CA HIS A 110 18.47 -10.15 5.28
C HIS A 110 18.45 -11.67 5.10
N PHE A 111 17.69 -12.39 5.91
CA PHE A 111 17.54 -13.84 5.74
C PHE A 111 16.97 -14.22 4.37
N ARG A 112 16.01 -13.46 3.85
CA ARG A 112 15.39 -13.76 2.53
C ARG A 112 16.30 -13.39 1.36
N LEU A 113 17.06 -12.31 1.48
CA LEU A 113 17.97 -11.84 0.44
C LEU A 113 19.25 -12.69 0.32
N TYR A 114 19.80 -13.12 1.46
CA TYR A 114 21.13 -13.71 1.52
C TYR A 114 21.14 -15.23 1.76
N ASN A 115 20.02 -15.95 1.56
CA ASN A 115 20.00 -17.40 1.78
C ASN A 115 20.60 -18.21 0.61
N GLY A 116 21.40 -19.23 0.96
CA GLY A 116 21.93 -20.29 0.10
C GLY A 116 22.97 -19.89 -0.94
N LYS A 117 22.55 -19.18 -2.00
CA LYS A 117 23.36 -18.94 -3.21
C LYS A 117 24.45 -17.88 -3.07
N ALA A 118 24.33 -16.99 -2.09
CA ALA A 118 25.39 -16.02 -1.80
C ALA A 118 26.60 -16.68 -1.09
N ALA A 119 26.49 -17.97 -0.75
CA ALA A 119 27.51 -18.74 -0.05
C ALA A 119 28.13 -19.88 -0.90
N GLU A 120 27.78 -19.99 -2.19
CA GLU A 120 28.44 -20.89 -3.17
C GLU A 120 29.64 -20.23 -3.86
#